data_AF-A0A2N7Q5V6-F1
#
_entry.id   AF-A0A2N7Q5V6-F1
#
_cell.length_a   1.000
_cell.length_b   1.000
_cell.length_c   1.000
_cell.angle_alpha   90.00
_cell.angle_beta   90.00
_cell.angle_gamma   90.00
#
_symmetry.space_group_name_H-M   'P 1'
#
loop_
_entity.id
_entity.type
_entity.pdbx_description
1 polymer ?
#
loop_
_entity_poly.entity_id
_entity_poly.type
_entity_poly.pdbx_seq_one_letter_code
_entity_poly.pdbx_strand_id
1 'polypeptide(L)'
;MSNPFVFKSELWIPRYTGIKVCSLKELIEALKIIDKFSIFYHMYINIFNYHNLPTFYTNSISYWLYKNGYLLLAEKLSVIDPLDYFDLEELRNVLIKTIKENYYENMNEK
;
A
#
# COMPACT_ATOMS: atom_id res chain seq x y z
N MET A 1 -7.74 -32.57 -25.22
CA MET A 1 -8.94 -31.77 -24.91
C MET A 1 -8.52 -30.30 -24.88
N SER A 2 -9.18 -29.41 -25.63
CA SER A 2 -8.92 -27.98 -25.56
C SER A 2 -9.68 -27.38 -24.38
N ASN A 3 -8.99 -26.82 -23.40
CA ASN A 3 -9.64 -26.06 -22.32
C ASN A 3 -10.02 -24.67 -22.84
N PRO A 4 -11.32 -24.28 -22.80
CA PRO A 4 -11.74 -22.95 -23.23
C PRO A 4 -11.26 -21.88 -22.24
N PHE A 5 -11.02 -20.66 -22.74
CA PHE A 5 -10.83 -19.49 -21.90
C PHE A 5 -12.18 -19.07 -21.28
N VAL A 6 -12.20 -18.81 -19.97
CA VAL A 6 -13.42 -18.42 -19.24
C VAL A 6 -13.20 -17.06 -18.61
N PHE A 7 -13.99 -16.07 -19.04
CA PHE A 7 -14.06 -14.76 -18.39
C PHE A 7 -14.64 -14.92 -16.98
N LYS A 8 -13.96 -14.34 -15.99
CA LYS A 8 -14.36 -14.34 -14.58
C LYS A 8 -14.38 -12.91 -14.06
N SER A 9 -15.16 -12.69 -13.01
CA SER A 9 -15.21 -11.42 -12.28
C SER A 9 -15.29 -11.72 -10.78
N GLU A 10 -15.12 -10.70 -9.96
CA GLU A 10 -15.06 -10.78 -8.52
C GLU A 10 -15.74 -9.58 -7.86
N LEU A 11 -16.13 -9.75 -6.61
CA LEU A 11 -16.66 -8.68 -5.76
C LEU A 11 -15.75 -8.52 -4.55
N TRP A 12 -15.28 -7.31 -4.33
CA TRP A 12 -14.46 -6.97 -3.17
C TRP A 12 -15.36 -6.47 -2.06
N ILE A 13 -15.32 -7.12 -0.90
CA ILE A 13 -16.11 -6.74 0.27
C ILE A 13 -15.14 -6.20 1.32
N PRO A 14 -15.01 -4.87 1.47
CA PRO A 14 -14.13 -4.28 2.47
C PRO A 14 -14.59 -4.66 3.87
N ARG A 15 -13.64 -5.05 4.72
CA ARG A 15 -13.89 -5.38 6.13
C ARG A 15 -13.08 -4.46 7.02
N TYR A 16 -13.73 -3.90 8.03
CA TYR A 16 -13.04 -3.11 9.04
C TYR A 16 -12.09 -3.99 9.86
N THR A 17 -10.80 -3.62 9.89
CA THR A 17 -9.75 -4.38 10.60
C THR A 17 -9.61 -3.99 12.06
N GLY A 18 -10.18 -2.86 12.50
CA GLY A 18 -9.95 -2.32 13.84
C GLY A 18 -8.63 -1.57 14.02
N ILE A 19 -7.73 -1.62 13.03
CA ILE A 19 -6.38 -1.08 13.12
C ILE A 19 -6.37 0.35 12.58
N LYS A 20 -5.79 1.26 13.35
CA LYS A 20 -5.60 2.68 13.00
C LYS A 20 -4.17 3.07 13.32
N VAL A 21 -3.63 3.99 12.54
CA VAL A 21 -2.25 4.47 12.69
C VAL A 21 -2.22 5.99 12.60
N CYS A 22 -1.44 6.61 13.47
CA CYS A 22 -1.24 8.06 13.56
C CYS A 22 0.23 8.46 13.37
N SER A 23 1.14 7.49 13.26
CA SER A 23 2.58 7.72 13.12
C SER A 23 3.23 6.70 12.17
N LEU A 24 4.42 7.01 11.65
CA LEU A 24 5.18 6.07 10.81
C LEU A 24 5.56 4.78 11.57
N LYS A 25 5.86 4.91 12.87
CA LYS A 25 6.14 3.76 13.72
C LYS A 25 4.92 2.85 13.84
N GLU A 26 3.75 3.43 14.09
CA GLU A 26 2.49 2.66 14.11
C GLU A 26 2.16 2.04 12.74
N LEU A 27 2.42 2.76 11.64
CA LEU A 27 2.25 2.21 10.30
C LEU A 27 3.15 0.99 10.07
N ILE A 28 4.43 1.05 10.45
CA ILE A 28 5.34 -0.09 10.34
C ILE A 28 4.85 -1.27 11.18
N GLU A 29 4.45 -1.05 12.43
CA GLU A 29 3.94 -2.14 13.28
C GLU A 29 2.63 -2.71 12.75
N ALA A 30 1.72 -1.86 12.25
CA ALA A 30 0.48 -2.30 11.62
C ALA A 30 0.75 -3.16 10.38
N LEU A 31 1.67 -2.76 9.50
CA LEU A 31 2.02 -3.52 8.29
C LEU A 31 2.53 -4.94 8.61
N LYS A 32 3.14 -5.17 9.78
CA LYS A 32 3.59 -6.51 10.20
C LYS A 32 2.46 -7.44 10.64
N ILE A 33 1.34 -6.89 11.11
CA ILE A 33 0.27 -7.67 11.74
C ILE A 33 -1.02 -7.73 10.92
N ILE A 34 -1.26 -6.77 10.03
CA ILE A 34 -2.46 -6.76 9.17
C ILE A 34 -2.42 -7.95 8.21
N ASP A 35 -3.59 -8.50 7.90
CA ASP A 35 -3.71 -9.52 6.86
C ASP A 35 -3.21 -8.98 5.50
N LYS A 36 -2.58 -9.86 4.71
CA LYS A 36 -1.98 -9.49 3.41
C LYS A 36 -3.02 -8.95 2.41
N PHE A 37 -4.29 -9.35 2.53
CA PHE A 37 -5.37 -8.81 1.73
C PHE A 37 -5.70 -7.35 2.08
N SER A 38 -5.34 -6.88 3.27
CA SER A 38 -5.38 -5.43 3.58
C SER A 38 -4.35 -4.66 2.75
N ILE A 39 -3.16 -5.24 2.53
CA ILE A 39 -2.12 -4.64 1.69
C ILE A 39 -2.60 -4.60 0.25
N PHE A 40 -3.12 -5.72 -0.25
CA PHE A 40 -3.77 -5.78 -1.56
C PHE A 40 -4.82 -4.69 -1.72
N TYR A 41 -5.77 -4.59 -0.79
CA TYR A 41 -6.78 -3.53 -0.80
C TYR A 41 -6.15 -2.14 -0.90
N HIS A 42 -5.22 -1.80 0.00
CA HIS A 42 -4.67 -0.46 0.09
C HIS A 42 -3.76 -0.06 -1.08
N MET A 43 -3.15 -1.04 -1.76
CA MET A 43 -2.30 -0.85 -2.93
C MET A 43 -3.06 -0.85 -4.26
N TYR A 44 -4.12 -1.66 -4.37
CA TYR A 44 -4.84 -1.87 -5.63
C TYR A 44 -6.15 -1.07 -5.74
N ILE A 45 -6.73 -0.59 -4.63
CA ILE A 45 -8.07 -0.01 -4.67
C ILE A 45 -8.19 1.19 -5.62
N ASN A 46 -7.10 1.92 -5.87
CA ASN A 46 -7.10 3.08 -6.76
C ASN A 46 -7.24 2.66 -8.24
N ILE A 47 -6.73 1.48 -8.60
CA ILE A 47 -6.89 0.91 -9.96
C ILE A 47 -8.37 0.72 -10.27
N PHE A 48 -9.14 0.27 -9.28
CA PHE A 48 -10.56 0.00 -9.43
C PHE A 48 -11.47 1.20 -9.14
N ASN A 49 -10.99 2.17 -8.36
CA ASN A 49 -11.74 3.36 -7.95
C ASN A 49 -11.05 4.66 -8.41
N TYR A 50 -10.80 4.75 -9.73
CA TYR A 50 -10.10 5.86 -10.40
C TYR A 50 -10.65 7.27 -10.09
N HIS A 51 -11.86 7.39 -9.53
CA HIS A 51 -12.49 8.66 -9.18
C HIS A 51 -12.26 9.14 -7.74
N ASN A 52 -11.71 8.31 -6.85
CA ASN A 52 -11.68 8.62 -5.41
C ASN A 52 -10.35 9.16 -4.88
N LEU A 53 -9.25 9.04 -5.62
CA LEU A 53 -7.91 9.49 -5.19
C LEU A 53 -7.23 10.33 -6.26
N PRO A 54 -6.40 11.33 -5.88
CA PRO A 54 -5.63 12.11 -6.83
C PRO A 54 -4.74 11.20 -7.66
N THR A 55 -4.67 11.43 -8.97
CA THR A 55 -3.85 10.66 -9.92
C THR A 55 -2.37 10.61 -9.56
N PHE A 56 -1.88 11.55 -8.74
CA PHE A 56 -0.48 11.63 -8.31
C PHE A 56 -0.09 10.60 -7.24
N TYR A 57 -1.05 10.05 -6.48
CA TYR A 57 -0.79 9.04 -5.45
C TYR A 57 -1.50 7.75 -5.82
N THR A 58 -0.73 6.77 -6.30
CA THR A 58 -1.22 5.53 -6.91
C THR A 58 -1.83 4.56 -5.91
N ASN A 59 -1.58 4.75 -4.61
CA ASN A 59 -2.13 3.93 -3.54
C ASN A 59 -2.54 4.76 -2.32
N SER A 60 -3.40 4.18 -1.50
CA SER A 60 -3.97 4.87 -0.33
C SER A 60 -2.95 5.14 0.80
N ILE A 61 -1.90 4.31 0.91
CA ILE A 61 -0.81 4.50 1.90
C ILE A 61 -0.01 5.76 1.53
N SER A 62 0.36 5.89 0.25
CA SER A 62 1.07 7.06 -0.27
C SER A 62 0.26 8.34 -0.10
N TYR A 63 -1.03 8.29 -0.37
CA TYR A 63 -1.92 9.42 -0.14
C TYR A 63 -1.98 9.81 1.35
N TRP A 64 -2.07 8.84 2.26
CA TRP A 64 -2.02 9.10 3.70
C TRP A 64 -0.69 9.73 4.11
N LEU A 65 0.44 9.23 3.61
CA LEU A 65 1.77 9.80 3.89
C LEU A 65 1.86 11.26 3.48
N TYR A 66 1.41 11.59 2.27
CA TYR A 66 1.36 12.97 1.78
C TYR A 66 0.51 13.87 2.69
N LYS A 67 -0.69 13.43 3.05
CA LYS A 67 -1.60 14.20 3.93
C LYS A 67 -1.03 14.43 5.32
N ASN A 68 -0.11 13.59 5.78
CA ASN A 68 0.55 13.72 7.08
C ASN A 68 1.96 14.35 6.99
N GLY A 69 2.31 14.96 5.85
CA GLY A 69 3.54 15.73 5.68
C GLY A 69 4.77 14.91 5.30
N TYR A 70 4.62 13.63 4.97
CA TYR A 70 5.73 12.74 4.57
C TYR A 70 5.88 12.69 3.04
N LEU A 71 6.19 13.83 2.42
CA LEU A 71 6.18 13.97 0.95
C LEU A 71 7.12 12.98 0.25
N LEU A 72 8.40 12.91 0.66
CA LEU A 72 9.39 12.01 0.05
C LEU A 72 8.96 10.53 0.13
N LEU A 73 8.38 10.12 1.26
CA LEU A 73 7.86 8.77 1.44
C LEU A 73 6.63 8.52 0.55
N ALA A 74 5.75 9.51 0.42
CA ALA A 74 4.58 9.40 -0.44
C ALA A 74 4.97 9.21 -1.91
N GLU A 75 5.98 9.94 -2.39
CA GLU A 75 6.53 9.77 -3.74
C GLU A 75 7.18 8.39 -3.91
N LYS A 76 8.07 7.99 -2.98
CA LYS A 76 8.74 6.68 -3.03
C LYS A 76 7.76 5.52 -3.05
N LEU A 77 6.70 5.56 -2.24
CA LEU A 77 5.69 4.50 -2.21
C LEU A 77 4.72 4.57 -3.40
N SER A 78 4.60 5.70 -4.09
CA SER A 78 3.74 5.81 -5.28
C SER A 78 4.33 5.16 -6.52
N VAL A 79 5.66 5.01 -6.56
CA VAL A 79 6.38 4.36 -7.67
C VAL A 79 6.30 2.84 -7.59
N ILE A 80 5.93 2.27 -6.43
CA ILE A 80 5.79 0.82 -6.26
C ILE A 80 4.58 0.35 -7.06
N ASP A 81 4.81 -0.35 -8.17
CA ASP A 81 3.76 -1.03 -8.91
C ASP A 81 3.42 -2.34 -8.19
N PRO A 82 2.19 -2.50 -7.67
CA PRO A 82 1.85 -3.72 -6.96
C PRO A 82 1.72 -4.95 -7.89
N LEU A 83 1.65 -4.76 -9.21
CA LEU A 83 1.61 -5.84 -10.21
C LEU A 83 2.98 -6.51 -10.44
N ASP A 84 4.07 -5.89 -9.98
CA ASP A 84 5.42 -6.47 -10.03
C ASP A 84 5.63 -7.62 -9.02
N TYR A 85 4.65 -7.86 -8.14
CA TYR A 85 4.76 -8.80 -7.04
C TYR A 85 3.73 -9.94 -7.17
N PHE A 86 4.22 -11.18 -7.21
CA PHE A 86 3.38 -12.37 -7.21
C PHE A 86 2.96 -12.81 -5.79
N ASP A 87 3.69 -12.35 -4.77
CA ASP A 87 3.38 -12.58 -3.37
C ASP A 87 3.16 -11.25 -2.62
N LEU A 88 2.02 -11.14 -1.95
CA LEU A 88 1.68 -9.97 -1.14
C LEU A 88 2.58 -9.82 0.09
N GLU A 89 3.22 -10.90 0.55
CA GLU A 89 4.21 -10.84 1.62
C GLU A 89 5.52 -10.20 1.15
N GLU A 90 5.90 -10.39 -0.10
CA GLU A 90 7.04 -9.68 -0.71
C GLU A 90 6.75 -8.18 -0.78
N LEU A 91 5.56 -7.83 -1.28
CA LEU A 91 5.09 -6.43 -1.31
C LEU A 91 5.05 -5.81 0.10
N ARG A 92 4.57 -6.54 1.11
CA ARG A 92 4.63 -6.12 2.52
C ARG A 92 6.04 -5.75 2.94
N ASN A 93 7.01 -6.62 2.65
CA ASN A 93 8.39 -6.42 3.03
C ASN A 93 9.00 -5.21 2.33
N VAL A 94 8.70 -4.98 1.05
CA VAL A 94 9.13 -3.79 0.31
C VAL A 94 8.56 -2.52 0.93
N LEU A 95 7.26 -2.50 1.27
CA LEU A 95 6.64 -1.35 1.93
C LEU A 95 7.34 -1.04 3.27
N ILE A 96 7.53 -2.05 4.12
CA ILE A 96 8.17 -1.89 5.43
C ILE A 96 9.62 -1.41 5.27
N LYS A 97 10.38 -2.01 4.35
CA LYS A 97 11.77 -1.64 4.07
C LYS A 97 11.87 -0.19 3.61
N THR A 98 11.06 0.19 2.63
CA THR A 98 11.03 1.55 2.08
C THR A 98 10.71 2.57 3.17
N ILE A 99 9.71 2.30 4.02
CA ILE A 99 9.37 3.22 5.12
C ILE A 99 10.52 3.31 6.13
N LYS A 100 11.13 2.18 6.51
CA LYS A 100 12.22 2.16 7.51
C LYS A 100 13.46 2.92 7.03
N GLU A 101 13.95 2.65 5.83
CA GLU A 101 15.16 3.28 5.30
C GLU A 101 15.03 4.82 5.30
N ASN A 102 13.85 5.32 4.95
CA ASN A 102 13.56 6.75 4.88
C ASN A 102 13.12 7.36 6.21
N TYR A 103 12.75 6.54 7.19
CA TYR A 103 12.43 7.00 8.55
C TYR A 103 13.68 7.43 9.29
N TYR A 104 14.78 6.68 9.15
CA TYR A 104 16.04 6.97 9.82
C TYR A 104 16.82 8.12 9.18
N GLU A 105 16.75 8.30 7.85
CA GLU A 105 17.34 9.45 7.16
C GLU A 105 16.81 10.78 7.75
N ASN A 106 15.50 10.88 8.00
CA ASN A 106 14.89 12.09 8.59
C ASN A 106 15.25 12.34 10.07
N MET A 107 15.80 11.35 10.79
CA MET A 107 16.29 11.54 12.17
C MET A 107 17.77 11.92 12.23
N ASN A 108 18.52 11.68 11.15
CA ASN A 108 19.96 11.99 11.07
C ASN A 108 20.24 13.37 10.45
N GLU A 109 19.21 14.04 9.90
CA GLU A 109 19.28 15.39 9.35
C GLU A 109 18.79 16.49 10.33
N LYS A 110 18.65 16.16 11.62
CA LYS A 110 18.37 17.11 12.72
C LYS A 110 19.50 17.12 13.73
#